data_AF-Q2UNN7-F1
#
_entry.id   AF-Q2UNN7-F1
#
_cell.length_a   1.000
_cell.length_b   1.000
_cell.length_c   1.000
_cell.angle_alpha   90.00
_cell.angle_beta   90.00
_cell.angle_gamma   90.00
#
_symmetry.space_group_name_H-M   'P 1'
#
loop_
_entity.id
_entity.type
_entity.pdbx_description
1 polymer ?
#
loop_
_entity_poly.entity_id
_entity_poly.type
_entity_poly.pdbx_seq_one_letter_code
_entity_poly.pdbx_strand_id
1 'polypeptide(L)'
;MEALVAQAIKDTATFRKTSVPWTLDEPYTQTYYGFDPATSTWVSKSPSALGSSSKNDNDSLATTAIALYTWNIDFMVPFAAARMRPALAHLYQLTRLLPLHVAPVIFLQECTPSDLETIAATPWVQANFHLTDIDTTNWATTQYGTTVLVGKHLPITSVFRVHYSHTRMDRDALFVDVSTELEEKRIRLCNTHLESMALDPPYRPPQMQLVAQYMHHDGVHAALVAGDFNAIQPFDRTLHVDNNLKDAFLELGGAEDTEEGYTWGQQATTKQRAQFGCSRMDKVYFRGSVKLLKFEKFGEGILAEGDEERRQIVELGFEKPWVTDHLGVMAVVEVLPSTKGQL
;
A
#
# COMPACT_ATOMS: atom_id res chain seq x y z
N MET A 1 20.36 11.41 -9.74
CA MET A 1 19.34 11.38 -8.68
C MET A 1 19.10 12.72 -7.98
N GLU A 2 20.12 13.39 -7.42
CA GLU A 2 19.91 14.62 -6.60
C GLU A 2 19.14 15.75 -7.28
N ALA A 3 19.40 15.97 -8.58
CA ALA A 3 18.66 16.96 -9.35
C ALA A 3 17.16 16.61 -9.47
N LEU A 4 16.83 15.32 -9.58
CA LEU A 4 15.44 14.84 -9.61
C LEU A 4 14.75 15.05 -8.27
N VAL A 5 15.42 14.72 -7.16
CA VAL A 5 14.91 14.98 -5.80
C VAL A 5 14.66 16.47 -5.59
N ALA A 6 15.62 17.33 -5.95
CA ALA A 6 15.48 18.77 -5.84
C ALA A 6 14.35 19.31 -6.72
N GLN A 7 14.14 18.74 -7.90
CA GLN A 7 13.05 19.12 -8.79
C GLN A 7 11.69 18.67 -8.21
N ALA A 8 11.57 17.43 -7.74
CA ALA A 8 10.35 16.91 -7.11
C ALA A 8 9.91 17.76 -5.90
N ILE A 9 10.87 18.19 -5.07
CA ILE A 9 10.61 19.08 -3.93
C ILE A 9 10.08 20.44 -4.40
N LYS A 10 10.66 21.03 -5.46
CA LYS A 10 10.19 22.30 -6.03
C LYS A 10 8.78 22.17 -6.62
N ASP A 11 8.56 21.06 -7.32
CA ASP A 11 7.34 20.75 -8.04
C ASP A 11 6.15 20.45 -7.12
N THR A 12 6.40 20.10 -5.86
CA THR A 12 5.36 19.81 -4.86
C THR A 12 4.33 20.95 -4.77
N ALA A 13 4.78 22.21 -4.76
CA ALA A 13 3.88 23.36 -4.71
C ALA A 13 3.12 23.59 -6.02
N THR A 14 3.70 23.21 -7.16
CA THR A 14 3.12 23.40 -8.50
C THR A 14 2.04 22.37 -8.80
N PHE A 15 2.23 21.11 -8.38
CA PHE A 15 1.28 20.03 -8.65
C PHE A 15 0.24 19.81 -7.54
N ARG A 16 0.40 20.48 -6.39
CA ARG A 16 -0.62 20.50 -5.34
C ARG A 16 -1.92 21.09 -5.86
N LYS A 17 -3.03 20.39 -5.62
CA LYS A 17 -4.36 20.88 -5.97
C LYS A 17 -4.74 22.05 -5.07
N THR A 18 -5.20 23.13 -5.67
CA THR A 18 -5.63 24.35 -4.96
C THR A 18 -7.05 24.28 -4.42
N SER A 19 -7.85 23.36 -4.96
CA SER A 19 -9.23 23.10 -4.54
C SER A 19 -9.46 21.60 -4.49
N VAL A 20 -10.01 21.14 -3.37
CA VAL A 20 -10.23 19.71 -3.10
C VAL A 20 -11.59 19.52 -2.42
N PRO A 21 -12.29 18.41 -2.68
CA PRO A 21 -13.63 18.15 -2.14
C PRO A 21 -13.65 17.59 -0.71
N TRP A 22 -12.49 17.38 -0.08
CA TRP A 22 -12.38 16.78 1.25
C TRP A 22 -11.97 17.79 2.32
N THR A 23 -12.34 17.48 3.56
CA THR A 23 -11.80 18.11 4.76
C THR A 23 -10.59 17.33 5.23
N LEU A 24 -9.53 18.01 5.67
CA LEU A 24 -8.33 17.37 6.21
C LEU A 24 -8.67 16.65 7.53
N ASP A 25 -8.00 15.53 7.77
CA ASP A 25 -8.16 14.59 8.89
C ASP A 25 -9.56 13.93 9.03
N GLU A 26 -10.48 14.22 8.12
CA GLU A 26 -11.82 13.62 8.04
C GLU A 26 -11.90 12.58 6.91
N PRO A 27 -12.82 11.59 7.02
CA PRO A 27 -12.98 10.59 5.97
C PRO A 27 -13.68 11.18 4.75
N TYR A 28 -13.04 11.04 3.60
CA TYR A 28 -13.61 11.32 2.29
C TYR A 28 -13.91 10.01 1.56
N THR A 29 -15.19 9.70 1.39
CA THR A 29 -15.63 8.49 0.67
C THR A 29 -15.27 8.61 -0.82
N GLN A 30 -14.65 7.56 -1.37
CA GLN A 30 -14.40 7.43 -2.80
C GLN A 30 -14.99 6.13 -3.36
N THR A 31 -15.23 6.06 -4.66
CA THR A 31 -15.65 4.82 -5.33
C THR A 31 -14.45 3.90 -5.55
N TYR A 32 -14.74 2.67 -5.96
CA TYR A 32 -13.74 1.75 -6.53
C TYR A 32 -14.19 1.31 -7.92
N TYR A 33 -13.33 0.61 -8.64
CA TYR A 33 -13.54 0.27 -10.04
C TYR A 33 -13.44 -1.23 -10.26
N GLY A 34 -14.39 -1.78 -11.01
CA GLY A 34 -14.34 -3.13 -11.55
C GLY A 34 -14.24 -3.09 -13.06
N PHE A 35 -13.36 -3.89 -13.65
CA PHE A 35 -13.24 -3.98 -15.10
C PHE A 35 -14.42 -4.76 -15.69
N ASP A 36 -15.11 -4.16 -16.66
CA ASP A 36 -16.13 -4.78 -17.47
C ASP A 36 -15.51 -5.29 -18.79
N PRO A 37 -15.37 -6.61 -18.97
CA PRO A 37 -14.78 -7.18 -20.18
C PRO A 37 -15.66 -6.99 -21.42
N ALA A 38 -16.97 -6.79 -21.27
CA ALA A 38 -17.87 -6.61 -22.42
C ALA A 38 -17.65 -5.25 -23.10
N THR A 39 -17.38 -4.23 -22.31
CA THR A 39 -17.09 -2.87 -22.80
C THR A 39 -15.59 -2.57 -22.86
N SER A 40 -14.75 -3.43 -22.28
CA SER A 40 -13.32 -3.19 -22.08
C SER A 40 -13.02 -1.89 -21.33
N THR A 41 -13.83 -1.59 -20.31
CA THR A 41 -13.69 -0.36 -19.52
C THR A 41 -13.72 -0.62 -18.01
N TRP A 42 -13.09 0.28 -17.24
CA TRP A 42 -13.24 0.31 -15.79
C TRP A 42 -14.53 1.03 -15.42
N VAL A 43 -15.41 0.33 -14.70
CA VAL A 43 -16.72 0.85 -14.29
C VAL A 43 -16.69 1.12 -12.79
N SER A 44 -17.08 2.34 -12.42
CA SER A 44 -17.25 2.73 -11.02
C SER A 44 -18.27 1.82 -10.33
N LYS A 45 -17.94 1.37 -9.12
CA LYS A 45 -18.75 0.53 -8.25
C LYS A 45 -18.95 1.24 -6.92
N SER A 46 -20.18 1.16 -6.42
CA SER A 46 -20.48 1.52 -5.04
C SER A 46 -20.21 0.32 -4.14
N PRO A 47 -19.63 0.54 -2.94
CA PRO A 47 -19.43 -0.54 -1.98
C PRO A 47 -20.74 -1.29 -1.66
N SER A 48 -20.65 -2.60 -1.55
CA SER A 48 -21.80 -3.45 -1.23
C SER A 48 -22.12 -3.34 0.26
N ALA A 49 -23.41 -3.34 0.62
CA ALA A 49 -23.80 -3.36 2.02
C ALA A 49 -23.30 -4.67 2.67
N LEU A 50 -22.89 -4.59 3.93
CA LEU A 50 -22.53 -5.77 4.73
C LEU A 50 -23.71 -6.77 4.69
N GLY A 51 -23.46 -8.00 4.25
CA GLY A 51 -24.46 -9.07 4.14
C GLY A 51 -25.32 -9.09 2.88
N SER A 52 -24.98 -8.30 1.84
CA SER A 52 -25.65 -8.39 0.53
C SER A 52 -25.03 -9.43 -0.42
N SER A 53 -24.08 -10.24 0.03
CA SER A 53 -23.53 -11.34 -0.76
C SER A 53 -24.61 -12.40 -0.97
N SER A 54 -25.13 -12.50 -2.20
CA SER A 54 -25.91 -13.65 -2.62
C SER A 54 -25.03 -14.88 -2.43
N LYS A 55 -25.44 -15.82 -1.57
CA LYS A 55 -24.85 -17.15 -1.49
C LYS A 55 -24.97 -17.79 -2.87
N ASN A 56 -23.96 -17.62 -3.71
CA ASN A 56 -23.85 -18.41 -4.92
C ASN A 56 -23.38 -19.79 -4.46
N ASP A 57 -24.31 -20.75 -4.46
CA ASP A 57 -24.09 -22.18 -4.22
C ASP A 57 -23.19 -22.79 -5.31
N ASN A 58 -21.91 -22.40 -5.35
CA ASN A 58 -20.92 -23.03 -6.23
C ASN A 58 -19.57 -23.05 -5.55
N ASP A 59 -19.25 -24.16 -4.86
CA ASP A 59 -17.95 -24.83 -4.67
C ASP A 59 -16.65 -23.99 -4.48
N SER A 60 -16.73 -22.68 -4.25
CA SER A 60 -15.59 -21.82 -3.99
C SER A 60 -15.26 -21.90 -2.51
N LEU A 61 -14.04 -22.35 -2.20
CA LEU A 61 -13.48 -22.30 -0.86
C LEU A 61 -13.63 -20.88 -0.29
N ALA A 62 -14.29 -20.77 0.85
CA ALA A 62 -14.51 -19.48 1.49
C ALA A 62 -13.17 -18.79 1.78
N THR A 63 -13.09 -17.50 1.47
CA THR A 63 -11.90 -16.70 1.80
C THR A 63 -11.77 -16.58 3.32
N THR A 64 -10.73 -17.20 3.89
CA THR A 64 -10.43 -17.20 5.34
C THR A 64 -9.25 -16.31 5.71
N ALA A 65 -8.42 -15.98 4.72
CA ALA A 65 -7.17 -15.25 4.93
C ALA A 65 -6.94 -14.18 3.88
N ILE A 66 -6.15 -13.18 4.24
CA ILE A 66 -5.72 -12.09 3.37
C ILE A 66 -4.20 -12.14 3.27
N ALA A 67 -3.68 -12.16 2.05
CA ALA A 67 -2.27 -11.89 1.76
C ALA A 67 -2.14 -10.42 1.36
N LEU A 68 -1.64 -9.59 2.27
CA LEU A 68 -1.44 -8.16 2.07
C LEU A 68 -0.01 -7.90 1.63
N TYR A 69 0.16 -7.41 0.40
CA TYR A 69 1.42 -6.95 -0.16
C TYR A 69 1.47 -5.43 -0.07
N THR A 70 2.62 -4.85 0.26
CA THR A 70 2.87 -3.41 0.15
C THR A 70 4.20 -3.13 -0.52
N TRP A 71 4.24 -2.12 -1.40
CA TRP A 71 5.46 -1.73 -2.10
C TRP A 71 5.43 -0.25 -2.53
N ASN A 72 6.42 0.52 -2.08
CA ASN A 72 6.70 1.84 -2.64
C ASN A 72 7.36 1.67 -4.02
N ILE A 73 6.78 2.27 -5.06
CA ILE A 73 7.26 2.13 -6.43
C ILE A 73 8.15 3.28 -6.91
N ASP A 74 8.55 4.20 -6.02
CA ASP A 74 9.48 5.30 -6.28
C ASP A 74 9.02 6.22 -7.43
N PHE A 75 8.24 7.27 -7.13
CA PHE A 75 7.76 8.20 -8.17
C PHE A 75 8.88 9.06 -8.75
N MET A 76 10.03 9.15 -8.06
CA MET A 76 11.12 10.04 -8.44
C MET A 76 11.98 9.45 -9.56
N VAL A 77 12.06 8.12 -9.67
CA VAL A 77 12.78 7.47 -10.76
C VAL A 77 11.98 7.56 -12.06
N PRO A 78 12.58 7.97 -13.19
CA PRO A 78 11.89 8.09 -14.47
C PRO A 78 11.38 6.74 -15.02
N PHE A 79 10.68 6.80 -16.15
CA PHE A 79 10.20 5.63 -16.89
C PHE A 79 9.22 4.74 -16.12
N ALA A 80 8.27 5.38 -15.43
CA ALA A 80 7.21 4.74 -14.64
C ALA A 80 6.67 3.44 -15.30
N ALA A 81 6.16 3.51 -16.53
CA ALA A 81 5.64 2.32 -17.21
C ALA A 81 6.69 1.19 -17.41
N ALA A 82 7.93 1.52 -17.74
CA ALA A 82 9.01 0.54 -17.93
C ALA A 82 9.48 -0.10 -16.61
N ARG A 83 9.20 0.54 -15.47
CA ARG A 83 9.42 -0.03 -14.13
C ARG A 83 8.21 -0.81 -13.65
N MET A 84 7.01 -0.28 -13.88
CA MET A 84 5.75 -0.85 -13.42
C MET A 84 5.41 -2.17 -14.10
N ARG A 85 5.67 -2.35 -15.40
CA ARG A 85 5.41 -3.63 -16.09
C ARG A 85 6.16 -4.82 -15.46
N PRO A 86 7.50 -4.78 -15.28
CA PRO A 86 8.20 -5.86 -14.58
C PRO A 86 7.82 -5.98 -13.10
N ALA A 87 7.50 -4.87 -12.40
CA ALA A 87 6.99 -4.92 -11.03
C ALA A 87 5.65 -5.69 -10.94
N LEU A 88 4.70 -5.42 -11.85
CA LEU A 88 3.43 -6.14 -11.96
C LEU A 88 3.63 -7.60 -12.38
N ALA A 89 4.58 -7.89 -13.27
CA ALA A 89 4.91 -9.26 -13.63
C ALA A 89 5.41 -10.05 -12.41
N HIS A 90 6.22 -9.43 -11.55
CA HIS A 90 6.68 -10.05 -10.30
C HIS A 90 5.52 -10.26 -9.31
N LEU A 91 4.68 -9.24 -9.08
CA LEU A 91 3.49 -9.36 -8.23
C LEU A 91 2.52 -10.44 -8.73
N TYR A 92 2.38 -10.61 -10.05
CA TYR A 92 1.61 -11.70 -10.64
C TYR A 92 2.18 -13.08 -10.26
N GLN A 93 3.51 -13.25 -10.28
CA GLN A 93 4.14 -14.50 -9.85
C GLN A 93 3.86 -14.80 -8.38
N LEU A 94 3.89 -13.78 -7.51
CA LEU A 94 3.63 -13.95 -6.09
C LEU A 94 2.16 -14.29 -5.80
N THR A 95 1.23 -13.58 -6.45
CA THR A 95 -0.20 -13.70 -6.17
C THR A 95 -0.84 -14.94 -6.81
N ARG A 96 -0.39 -15.38 -7.99
CA ARG A 96 -0.93 -16.58 -8.67
C ARG A 96 -0.63 -17.89 -7.94
N LEU A 97 0.30 -17.87 -6.99
CA LEU A 97 0.70 -19.03 -6.19
C LEU A 97 -0.07 -19.14 -4.87
N LEU A 98 -0.93 -18.16 -4.57
CA LEU A 98 -1.72 -18.18 -3.34
C LEU A 98 -2.76 -19.31 -3.36
N PRO A 99 -2.99 -19.98 -2.21
CA PRO A 99 -4.10 -20.90 -2.08
C PRO A 99 -5.45 -20.19 -2.32
N LEU A 100 -6.45 -20.93 -2.80
CA LEU A 100 -7.77 -20.38 -3.13
C LEU A 100 -8.50 -19.68 -1.96
N HIS A 101 -8.20 -20.06 -0.72
CA HIS A 101 -8.80 -19.47 0.48
C HIS A 101 -8.08 -18.19 0.96
N VAL A 102 -7.02 -17.77 0.26
CA VAL A 102 -6.22 -16.58 0.60
C VAL A 102 -6.42 -15.52 -0.48
N ALA A 103 -7.10 -14.42 -0.12
CA ALA A 103 -7.32 -13.32 -1.05
C ALA A 103 -6.12 -12.36 -1.08
N PRO A 104 -5.57 -12.03 -2.27
CA PRO A 104 -4.53 -11.02 -2.38
C PRO A 104 -5.08 -9.60 -2.27
N VAL A 105 -4.36 -8.74 -1.55
CA VAL A 105 -4.53 -7.29 -1.56
C VAL A 105 -3.16 -6.65 -1.75
N ILE A 106 -3.05 -5.67 -2.65
CA ILE A 106 -1.78 -5.00 -2.97
C ILE A 106 -1.92 -3.51 -2.71
N PHE A 107 -1.03 -2.99 -1.87
CA PHE A 107 -0.86 -1.58 -1.58
C PHE A 107 0.35 -1.06 -2.35
N LEU A 108 0.14 -0.01 -3.13
CA LEU A 108 1.23 0.69 -3.80
C LEU A 108 1.29 2.14 -3.30
N GLN A 109 2.49 2.61 -3.03
CA GLN A 109 2.78 4.00 -2.69
C GLN A 109 3.62 4.62 -3.80
N GLU A 110 3.58 5.94 -3.91
CA GLU A 110 4.32 6.69 -4.92
C GLU A 110 3.94 6.35 -6.38
N CYS A 111 2.71 5.92 -6.63
CA CYS A 111 2.22 5.75 -7.99
C CYS A 111 2.12 7.09 -8.71
N THR A 112 2.57 7.17 -9.95
CA THR A 112 2.34 8.30 -10.87
C THR A 112 1.09 8.06 -11.73
N PRO A 113 0.60 9.06 -12.50
CA PRO A 113 -0.45 8.83 -13.49
C PRO A 113 -0.12 7.70 -14.49
N SER A 114 1.14 7.62 -14.94
CA SER A 114 1.60 6.58 -15.88
C SER A 114 1.58 5.18 -15.25
N ASP A 115 1.81 5.09 -13.94
CA ASP A 115 1.68 3.84 -13.19
C ASP A 115 0.22 3.38 -13.12
N LEU A 116 -0.71 4.28 -12.81
CA LEU A 116 -2.14 3.96 -12.79
C LEU A 116 -2.64 3.48 -14.15
N GLU A 117 -2.23 4.15 -15.24
CA GLU A 117 -2.54 3.72 -16.60
C GLU A 117 -1.99 2.32 -16.90
N THR A 118 -0.73 2.05 -16.52
CA THR A 118 -0.09 0.75 -16.73
C THR A 118 -0.78 -0.36 -15.93
N ILE A 119 -1.13 -0.09 -14.67
CA ILE A 119 -1.87 -1.02 -13.79
C ILE A 119 -3.26 -1.31 -14.40
N ALA A 120 -4.00 -0.26 -14.76
CA ALA A 120 -5.34 -0.36 -15.31
C ALA A 120 -5.38 -1.08 -16.67
N ALA A 121 -4.31 -1.00 -17.47
CA ALA A 121 -4.18 -1.70 -18.74
C ALA A 121 -3.69 -3.15 -18.62
N THR A 122 -3.26 -3.58 -17.43
CA THR A 122 -2.63 -4.90 -17.25
C THR A 122 -3.68 -6.03 -17.21
N PRO A 123 -3.64 -7.02 -18.12
CA PRO A 123 -4.72 -8.01 -18.26
C PRO A 123 -5.01 -8.84 -17.02
N TRP A 124 -3.98 -9.29 -16.29
CA TRP A 124 -4.19 -10.09 -15.06
C TRP A 124 -4.76 -9.23 -13.92
N VAL A 125 -4.48 -7.92 -13.90
CA VAL A 125 -5.10 -6.99 -12.95
C VAL A 125 -6.58 -6.83 -13.29
N GLN A 126 -6.91 -6.53 -14.55
CA GLN A 126 -8.30 -6.43 -15.04
C GLN A 126 -9.11 -7.70 -14.75
N ALA A 127 -8.49 -8.87 -14.88
CA ALA A 127 -9.14 -10.15 -14.63
C ALA A 127 -9.42 -10.41 -13.14
N ASN A 128 -8.47 -10.08 -12.26
CA ASN A 128 -8.46 -10.61 -10.89
C ASN A 128 -8.68 -9.55 -9.79
N PHE A 129 -8.61 -8.25 -10.09
CA PHE A 129 -8.64 -7.19 -9.09
C PHE A 129 -9.70 -6.12 -9.34
N HIS A 130 -10.14 -5.50 -8.25
CA HIS A 130 -10.73 -4.18 -8.17
C HIS A 130 -9.65 -3.14 -7.90
N LEU A 131 -9.82 -1.92 -8.41
CA LEU A 131 -8.90 -0.78 -8.21
C LEU A 131 -9.59 0.32 -7.41
N THR A 132 -8.89 0.96 -6.47
CA THR A 132 -9.40 2.17 -5.79
C THR A 132 -9.22 3.43 -6.65
N ASP A 133 -8.18 3.46 -7.47
CA ASP A 133 -7.79 4.64 -8.26
C ASP A 133 -7.39 4.20 -9.68
N ILE A 134 -7.99 4.85 -10.68
CA ILE A 134 -7.62 4.71 -12.11
C ILE A 134 -7.08 6.03 -12.70
N ASP A 135 -7.16 7.10 -11.91
CA ASP A 135 -6.63 8.43 -12.19
C ASP A 135 -6.27 9.11 -10.86
N THR A 136 -5.84 10.37 -10.91
CA THR A 136 -5.35 11.11 -9.73
C THR A 136 -6.45 11.86 -8.98
N THR A 137 -7.74 11.64 -9.27
CA THR A 137 -8.85 12.46 -8.74
C THR A 137 -8.82 12.58 -7.23
N ASN A 138 -8.56 11.47 -6.52
CA ASN A 138 -8.57 11.41 -5.06
C ASN A 138 -7.21 11.74 -4.40
N TRP A 139 -6.19 12.14 -5.16
CA TRP A 139 -4.91 12.54 -4.60
C TRP A 139 -4.84 14.05 -4.37
N ALA A 140 -4.14 14.50 -3.32
CA ALA A 140 -3.96 15.93 -3.04
C ALA A 140 -2.99 16.64 -4.01
N THR A 141 -2.23 15.87 -4.78
CA THR A 141 -1.34 16.33 -5.85
C THR A 141 -1.60 15.53 -7.12
N THR A 142 -1.26 16.10 -8.28
CA THR A 142 -1.32 15.36 -9.56
C THR A 142 -0.03 14.59 -9.86
N GLN A 143 0.97 14.67 -8.99
CA GLN A 143 2.30 14.10 -9.25
C GLN A 143 2.39 12.61 -8.87
N TYR A 144 1.93 12.27 -7.66
CA TYR A 144 1.97 10.90 -7.16
C TYR A 144 0.91 10.66 -6.08
N GLY A 145 0.68 9.40 -5.73
CA GLY A 145 -0.17 9.03 -4.61
C GLY A 145 -0.18 7.53 -4.30
N THR A 146 -1.19 7.09 -3.55
CA THR A 146 -1.38 5.69 -3.18
C THR A 146 -2.59 5.09 -3.91
N THR A 147 -2.52 3.78 -4.19
CA THR A 147 -3.63 2.99 -4.75
C THR A 147 -3.68 1.62 -4.10
N VAL A 148 -4.85 0.98 -4.13
CA VAL A 148 -5.06 -0.38 -3.61
C VAL A 148 -5.70 -1.24 -4.70
N LEU A 149 -5.12 -2.43 -4.88
CA LEU A 149 -5.68 -3.49 -5.70
C LEU A 149 -6.27 -4.55 -4.76
N VAL A 150 -7.57 -4.79 -4.85
CA VAL A 150 -8.28 -5.78 -4.02
C VAL A 150 -8.69 -6.96 -4.88
N GLY A 151 -8.35 -8.19 -4.49
CA GLY A 151 -8.80 -9.38 -5.22
C GLY A 151 -10.32 -9.44 -5.33
N LYS A 152 -10.85 -9.75 -6.51
CA LYS A 152 -12.32 -9.72 -6.79
C LYS A 152 -13.15 -10.65 -5.92
N HIS A 153 -12.54 -11.67 -5.34
CA HIS A 153 -13.19 -12.60 -4.41
C HIS A 153 -13.34 -12.03 -3.00
N LEU A 154 -12.86 -10.81 -2.75
CA LEU A 154 -12.93 -10.14 -1.47
C LEU A 154 -13.92 -8.96 -1.56
N PRO A 155 -15.16 -9.12 -1.07
CA PRO A 155 -16.17 -8.06 -1.12
C PRO A 155 -15.72 -6.77 -0.45
N ILE A 156 -15.76 -5.67 -1.20
CA ILE A 156 -15.50 -4.30 -0.72
C ILE A 156 -16.79 -3.69 -0.19
N THR A 157 -16.74 -3.22 1.05
CA THR A 157 -17.88 -2.68 1.81
C THR A 157 -17.74 -1.19 2.12
N SER A 158 -16.53 -0.64 2.05
CA SER A 158 -16.27 0.80 2.06
C SER A 158 -14.91 1.11 1.45
N VAL A 159 -14.78 2.29 0.82
CA VAL A 159 -13.49 2.89 0.45
C VAL A 159 -13.55 4.37 0.83
N PHE A 160 -12.57 4.82 1.61
CA PHE A 160 -12.46 6.22 2.00
C PHE A 160 -11.00 6.60 2.22
N ARG A 161 -10.69 7.88 2.06
CA ARG A 161 -9.36 8.42 2.24
C ARG A 161 -9.38 9.50 3.32
N VAL A 162 -8.33 9.56 4.12
CA VAL A 162 -8.12 10.60 5.12
C VAL A 162 -6.85 11.34 4.76
N HIS A 163 -7.00 12.58 4.27
CA HIS A 163 -5.86 13.43 3.92
C HIS A 163 -5.32 14.11 5.17
N TYR A 164 -4.03 13.95 5.44
CA TYR A 164 -3.45 14.48 6.67
C TYR A 164 -3.38 16.01 6.63
N SER A 165 -3.79 16.67 7.71
CA SER A 165 -3.49 18.09 7.91
C SER A 165 -1.99 18.31 8.19
N HIS A 166 -1.37 17.38 8.90
CA HIS A 166 0.04 17.41 9.24
C HIS A 166 0.88 16.76 8.14
N THR A 167 0.97 17.44 6.98
CA THR A 167 1.86 17.00 5.89
C THR A 167 2.44 18.18 5.11
N ARG A 168 3.64 18.01 4.56
CA ARG A 168 4.22 18.91 3.54
C ARG A 168 4.25 18.25 2.17
N MET A 169 3.94 16.97 2.10
CA MET A 169 4.09 16.10 0.94
C MET A 169 2.75 15.49 0.50
N ASP A 170 1.63 16.15 0.80
CA ASP A 170 0.32 15.76 0.27
C ASP A 170 -0.08 14.30 0.63
N ARG A 171 0.38 13.84 1.80
CA ARG A 171 0.23 12.46 2.30
C ARG A 171 -1.21 12.18 2.78
N ASP A 172 -1.59 10.91 2.74
CA ASP A 172 -2.89 10.44 3.19
C ASP A 172 -2.87 8.98 3.70
N ALA A 173 -4.00 8.56 4.26
CA ALA A 173 -4.35 7.17 4.53
C ALA A 173 -5.54 6.76 3.67
N LEU A 174 -5.34 5.77 2.80
CA LEU A 174 -6.38 5.15 1.98
C LEU A 174 -6.90 3.89 2.68
N PHE A 175 -8.15 3.93 3.11
CA PHE A 175 -8.84 2.82 3.78
C PHE A 175 -9.75 2.07 2.82
N VAL A 176 -9.70 0.74 2.92
CA VAL A 176 -10.59 -0.19 2.24
C VAL A 176 -11.14 -1.17 3.27
N ASP A 177 -12.45 -1.13 3.48
CA ASP A 177 -13.14 -2.10 4.33
C ASP A 177 -13.61 -3.27 3.47
N VAL A 178 -13.17 -4.47 3.84
CA VAL A 178 -13.56 -5.72 3.19
C VAL A 178 -14.31 -6.63 4.16
N SER A 179 -15.00 -7.62 3.61
CA SER A 179 -15.60 -8.69 4.41
C SER A 179 -15.18 -10.06 3.91
N THR A 180 -14.96 -10.99 4.83
CA THR A 180 -14.79 -12.41 4.50
C THR A 180 -16.15 -13.10 4.48
N GLU A 181 -16.33 -14.05 3.58
CA GLU A 181 -17.61 -14.78 3.38
C GLU A 181 -18.11 -15.52 4.63
N LEU A 182 -17.21 -15.84 5.57
CA LEU A 182 -17.54 -16.65 6.74
C LEU A 182 -18.29 -15.92 7.86
N GLU A 183 -18.08 -14.62 8.05
CA GLU A 183 -18.62 -13.92 9.23
C GLU A 183 -19.24 -12.54 8.98
N GLU A 184 -19.36 -12.08 7.73
CA GLU A 184 -19.82 -10.71 7.42
C GLU A 184 -19.11 -9.63 8.28
N LYS A 185 -17.87 -9.89 8.70
CA LYS A 185 -17.11 -8.98 9.58
C LYS A 185 -16.36 -7.99 8.74
N ARG A 186 -16.33 -6.76 9.23
CA ARG A 186 -15.54 -5.68 8.63
C ARG A 186 -14.07 -5.83 9.01
N ILE A 187 -13.25 -6.08 8.02
CA ILE A 187 -11.78 -6.03 8.11
C ILE A 187 -11.33 -4.76 7.43
N ARG A 188 -10.64 -3.90 8.19
CA ARG A 188 -10.18 -2.59 7.70
C ARG A 188 -8.74 -2.67 7.23
N LEU A 189 -8.50 -2.34 5.97
CA LEU A 189 -7.17 -2.33 5.38
C LEU A 189 -6.79 -0.87 5.09
N CYS A 190 -5.58 -0.44 5.45
CA CYS A 190 -5.13 0.95 5.30
C CYS A 190 -3.77 1.02 4.60
N ASN A 191 -3.76 1.58 3.39
CA ASN A 191 -2.52 1.92 2.67
C ASN A 191 -2.11 3.36 3.02
N THR A 192 -0.88 3.56 3.47
CA THR A 192 -0.37 4.92 3.72
C THR A 192 1.08 5.07 3.30
N HIS A 193 1.48 6.31 3.02
CA HIS A 193 2.86 6.71 2.91
C HIS A 193 3.06 7.87 3.91
N LEU A 194 3.75 7.61 5.02
CA LEU A 194 3.97 8.61 6.08
C LEU A 194 5.02 9.65 5.69
N GLU A 195 5.04 10.79 6.36
CA GLU A 195 5.93 11.91 6.02
C GLU A 195 7.40 11.47 5.89
N SER A 196 7.99 11.76 4.73
CA SER A 196 9.40 11.48 4.48
C SER A 196 10.31 12.51 5.14
N MET A 197 11.62 12.23 5.08
CA MET A 197 12.68 13.04 5.68
C MET A 197 12.64 13.07 7.22
N ALA A 198 13.78 13.39 7.81
CA ALA A 198 13.87 13.63 9.24
C ALA A 198 13.49 15.08 9.54
N LEU A 199 12.35 15.28 10.22
CA LEU A 199 11.83 16.60 10.58
C LEU A 199 11.82 16.79 12.10
N ASP A 200 11.90 18.05 12.52
CA ASP A 200 11.75 18.49 13.91
C ASP A 200 10.88 19.77 13.95
N PRO A 201 9.64 19.72 14.49
CA PRO A 201 8.98 18.55 15.05
C PRO A 201 8.60 17.49 13.99
N PRO A 202 8.51 16.19 14.35
CA PRO A 202 8.18 15.12 13.41
C PRO A 202 6.69 15.07 13.09
N TYR A 203 6.36 14.72 11.84
CA TYR A 203 4.97 14.63 11.35
C TYR A 203 4.41 13.20 11.34
N ARG A 204 5.28 12.17 11.32
CA ARG A 204 4.85 10.76 11.30
C ARG A 204 4.07 10.34 12.55
N PRO A 205 4.40 10.77 13.79
CA PRO A 205 3.60 10.40 14.97
C PRO A 205 2.12 10.83 14.90
N PRO A 206 1.75 12.10 14.63
CA PRO A 206 0.33 12.47 14.51
C PRO A 206 -0.38 11.80 13.32
N GLN A 207 0.32 11.56 12.20
CA GLN A 207 -0.25 10.82 11.07
C GLN A 207 -0.60 9.37 11.46
N MET A 208 0.33 8.68 12.11
CA MET A 208 0.08 7.31 12.58
C MET A 208 -0.99 7.26 13.68
N GLN A 209 -1.05 8.27 14.55
CA GLN A 209 -2.13 8.39 15.52
C GLN A 209 -3.51 8.48 14.86
N LEU A 210 -3.63 9.28 13.81
CA LEU A 210 -4.87 9.38 13.05
C LEU A 210 -5.24 8.05 12.38
N VAL A 211 -4.27 7.37 11.76
CA VAL A 211 -4.50 6.03 11.19
C VAL A 211 -5.01 5.06 12.26
N ALA A 212 -4.34 5.01 13.40
CA ALA A 212 -4.71 4.14 14.51
C ALA A 212 -6.13 4.43 15.01
N GLN A 213 -6.52 5.71 15.14
CA GLN A 213 -7.88 6.09 15.50
C GLN A 213 -8.93 5.41 14.60
N TYR A 214 -8.75 5.44 13.27
CA TYR A 214 -9.65 4.77 12.34
C TYR A 214 -9.53 3.24 12.37
N MET A 215 -8.36 2.67 12.67
CA MET A 215 -8.22 1.24 12.92
C MET A 215 -8.95 0.80 14.20
N HIS A 216 -9.10 1.70 15.16
CA HIS A 216 -9.76 1.48 16.45
C HIS A 216 -11.27 1.71 16.46
N HIS A 217 -11.86 2.23 15.37
CA HIS A 217 -13.30 2.50 15.26
C HIS A 217 -14.20 1.29 15.60
N ASP A 218 -15.32 1.58 16.26
CA ASP A 218 -16.32 0.60 16.64
C ASP A 218 -16.86 -0.17 15.43
N GLY A 219 -16.98 -1.49 15.58
CA GLY A 219 -17.43 -2.40 14.53
C GLY A 219 -16.33 -2.83 13.55
N VAL A 220 -15.08 -2.37 13.70
CA VAL A 220 -13.93 -2.95 12.99
C VAL A 220 -13.49 -4.21 13.73
N HIS A 221 -13.65 -5.38 13.13
CA HIS A 221 -13.34 -6.68 13.74
C HIS A 221 -11.83 -6.92 13.81
N ALA A 222 -11.14 -6.54 12.74
CA ALA A 222 -9.68 -6.51 12.67
C ALA A 222 -9.25 -5.41 11.71
N ALA A 223 -8.02 -4.94 11.89
CA ALA A 223 -7.45 -3.91 11.03
C ALA A 223 -5.98 -4.18 10.73
N LEU A 224 -5.57 -3.85 9.51
CA LEU A 224 -4.20 -3.86 9.05
C LEU A 224 -3.89 -2.52 8.41
N VAL A 225 -2.76 -1.93 8.76
CA VAL A 225 -2.16 -0.81 8.01
C VAL A 225 -0.81 -1.28 7.49
N ALA A 226 -0.53 -0.95 6.24
CA ALA A 226 0.75 -1.23 5.63
C ALA A 226 1.14 -0.11 4.66
N GLY A 227 2.42 -0.01 4.36
CA GLY A 227 2.93 1.05 3.51
C GLY A 227 4.38 1.39 3.78
N ASP A 228 4.79 2.52 3.22
CA ASP A 228 6.05 3.17 3.52
C ASP A 228 5.86 4.10 4.73
N PHE A 229 6.42 3.69 5.87
CA PHE A 229 6.32 4.44 7.12
C PHE A 229 7.47 5.44 7.26
N ASN A 230 8.42 5.51 6.32
CA ASN A 230 9.60 6.35 6.39
C ASN A 230 10.30 6.25 7.77
N ALA A 231 10.39 5.03 8.31
CA ALA A 231 10.80 4.79 9.68
C ALA A 231 12.32 4.95 9.90
N ILE A 232 12.78 6.20 9.93
CA ILE A 232 14.20 6.59 9.92
C ILE A 232 14.67 7.31 11.20
N GLN A 233 13.76 7.64 12.12
CA GLN A 233 14.07 8.31 13.40
C GLN A 233 13.78 7.39 14.60
N PRO A 234 14.38 7.65 15.78
CA PRO A 234 14.18 6.82 16.99
C PRO A 234 12.72 6.49 17.31
N PHE A 235 11.82 7.47 17.25
CA PHE A 235 10.39 7.28 17.57
C PHE A 235 9.68 6.32 16.60
N ASP A 236 10.20 6.13 15.38
CA ASP A 236 9.56 5.27 14.38
C ASP A 236 9.57 3.78 14.77
N ARG A 237 10.41 3.41 15.73
CA ARG A 237 10.50 2.05 16.31
C ARG A 237 9.29 1.72 17.17
N THR A 238 8.68 2.71 17.83
CA THR A 238 7.61 2.49 18.81
C THR A 238 6.23 2.88 18.34
N LEU A 239 6.10 3.46 17.12
CA LEU A 239 4.83 3.93 16.57
C LEU A 239 3.68 2.90 16.65
N HIS A 240 3.96 1.60 16.57
CA HIS A 240 2.94 0.57 16.75
C HIS A 240 2.48 0.47 18.22
N VAL A 241 3.41 0.32 19.17
CA VAL A 241 3.11 0.24 20.62
C VAL A 241 2.43 1.51 21.12
N ASP A 242 2.93 2.67 20.70
CA ASP A 242 2.39 3.99 21.07
C ASP A 242 0.92 4.15 20.64
N ASN A 243 0.48 3.34 19.67
CA ASN A 243 -0.86 3.34 19.10
C ASN A 243 -1.65 2.06 19.38
N ASN A 244 -1.23 1.20 20.32
CA ASN A 244 -1.88 -0.08 20.64
C ASN A 244 -2.05 -1.02 19.43
N LEU A 245 -1.06 -1.03 18.54
CA LEU A 245 -0.97 -1.93 17.40
C LEU A 245 0.19 -2.91 17.58
N LYS A 246 0.11 -4.03 16.87
CA LYS A 246 1.19 -5.00 16.74
C LYS A 246 1.95 -4.79 15.43
N ASP A 247 3.25 -5.07 15.42
CA ASP A 247 4.08 -5.07 14.20
C ASP A 247 4.27 -6.51 13.70
N ALA A 248 3.91 -6.78 12.44
CA ALA A 248 3.97 -8.13 11.89
C ALA A 248 5.37 -8.74 11.84
N PHE A 249 6.39 -7.93 11.56
CA PHE A 249 7.77 -8.42 11.53
C PHE A 249 8.26 -8.79 12.93
N LEU A 250 7.97 -7.94 13.92
CA LEU A 250 8.39 -8.16 15.31
C LEU A 250 7.61 -9.29 15.98
N GLU A 251 6.30 -9.42 15.69
CA GLU A 251 5.47 -10.52 16.23
C GLU A 251 5.93 -11.91 15.77
N LEU A 252 6.60 -12.00 14.61
CA LEU A 252 7.21 -13.26 14.14
C LEU A 252 8.68 -13.41 14.56
N GLY A 253 9.14 -12.61 15.52
CA GLY A 253 10.48 -12.72 16.10
C GLY A 253 11.57 -11.94 15.35
N GLY A 254 11.19 -11.09 14.41
CA GLY A 254 12.10 -10.11 13.81
C GLY A 254 12.60 -9.08 14.83
N ALA A 255 13.66 -8.37 14.48
CA ALA A 255 14.24 -7.33 15.32
C ALA A 255 14.47 -6.04 14.53
N GLU A 256 14.18 -4.90 15.13
CA GLU A 256 14.52 -3.60 14.55
C GLU A 256 16.04 -3.49 14.29
N ASP A 257 16.40 -2.66 13.32
CA ASP A 257 17.79 -2.33 13.00
C ASP A 257 18.65 -3.54 12.58
N THR A 258 18.04 -4.56 11.96
CA THR A 258 18.74 -5.70 11.33
C THR A 258 18.55 -5.73 9.81
N GLU A 259 19.53 -6.30 9.10
CA GLU A 259 19.48 -6.46 7.63
C GLU A 259 18.26 -7.26 7.15
N GLU A 260 17.81 -8.20 7.98
CA GLU A 260 16.60 -9.01 7.76
C GLU A 260 15.37 -8.10 7.68
N GLY A 261 15.30 -7.08 8.52
CA GLY A 261 14.20 -6.11 8.56
C GLY A 261 14.28 -5.04 7.47
N TYR A 262 15.46 -4.70 6.97
CA TYR A 262 15.61 -3.57 6.04
C TYR A 262 14.84 -3.77 4.73
N THR A 263 14.11 -2.73 4.34
CA THR A 263 13.32 -2.65 3.11
C THR A 263 13.77 -1.50 2.22
N TRP A 264 14.62 -0.60 2.72
CA TRP A 264 15.20 0.49 1.94
C TRP A 264 16.72 0.52 2.07
N GLY A 265 17.37 0.96 1.00
CA GLY A 265 18.81 1.19 0.92
C GLY A 265 19.52 0.17 0.04
N GLN A 266 19.06 -1.08 -0.01
CA GLN A 266 19.68 -2.14 -0.83
C GLN A 266 19.65 -1.81 -2.33
N GLN A 267 18.55 -1.22 -2.79
CA GLN A 267 18.32 -0.83 -4.19
C GLN A 267 18.37 0.68 -4.40
N ALA A 268 18.79 1.45 -3.39
CA ALA A 268 18.99 2.89 -3.51
C ALA A 268 20.24 3.22 -4.34
N THR A 269 20.38 4.47 -4.75
CA THR A 269 21.63 4.91 -5.39
C THR A 269 22.82 4.71 -4.44
N THR A 270 23.98 4.43 -5.00
CA THR A 270 25.22 4.23 -4.23
C THR A 270 25.52 5.40 -3.28
N LYS A 271 25.25 6.63 -3.73
CA LYS A 271 25.39 7.86 -2.94
C LYS A 271 24.41 7.93 -1.78
N GLN A 272 23.13 7.65 -2.01
CA GLN A 272 22.11 7.66 -0.95
C GLN A 272 22.39 6.56 0.09
N ARG A 273 22.70 5.34 -0.35
CA ARG A 273 23.05 4.23 0.55
C ARG A 273 24.28 4.57 1.40
N ALA A 274 25.30 5.21 0.82
CA ALA A 274 26.48 5.65 1.57
C ALA A 274 26.15 6.77 2.60
N GLN A 275 25.19 7.64 2.28
CA GLN A 275 24.82 8.77 3.13
C GLN A 275 23.87 8.36 4.27
N PHE A 276 22.89 7.52 3.99
CA PHE A 276 21.76 7.24 4.90
C PHE A 276 21.77 5.80 5.44
N GLY A 277 22.57 4.91 4.87
CA GLY A 277 22.56 3.49 5.23
C GLY A 277 21.32 2.75 4.72
N CYS A 278 20.98 1.64 5.37
CA CYS A 278 19.77 0.88 5.11
C CYS A 278 18.80 1.01 6.29
N SER A 279 17.50 0.88 6.03
CA SER A 279 16.48 0.98 7.08
C SER A 279 15.23 0.16 6.76
N ARG A 280 14.41 -0.10 7.78
CA ARG A 280 13.11 -0.78 7.64
C ARG A 280 12.01 0.27 7.54
N MET A 281 11.86 0.85 6.35
CA MET A 281 10.86 1.88 6.11
C MET A 281 9.46 1.30 5.93
N ASP A 282 9.35 0.14 5.30
CA ASP A 282 8.08 -0.48 4.94
C ASP A 282 7.63 -1.44 6.06
N LYS A 283 6.42 -1.23 6.57
CA LYS A 283 5.91 -1.94 7.76
C LYS A 283 4.48 -2.42 7.56
N VAL A 284 4.08 -3.41 8.34
CA VAL A 284 2.70 -3.88 8.46
C VAL A 284 2.32 -3.90 9.93
N TYR A 285 1.41 -3.02 10.35
CA TYR A 285 0.83 -3.04 11.69
C TYR A 285 -0.58 -3.60 11.66
N PHE A 286 -0.99 -4.27 12.74
CA PHE A 286 -2.30 -4.90 12.81
C PHE A 286 -2.88 -4.94 14.22
N ARG A 287 -4.21 -5.14 14.30
CA ARG A 287 -4.96 -5.37 15.55
C ARG A 287 -6.24 -6.18 15.31
N GLY A 288 -6.85 -6.59 16.41
CA GLY A 288 -8.15 -7.26 16.43
C GLY A 288 -8.05 -8.77 16.19
N SER A 289 -9.15 -9.36 15.75
CA SER A 289 -9.33 -10.82 15.66
C SER A 289 -8.69 -11.39 14.39
N VAL A 290 -7.37 -11.29 14.29
CA VAL A 290 -6.56 -11.88 13.22
C VAL A 290 -5.38 -12.66 13.80
N LYS A 291 -4.99 -13.72 13.12
CA LYS A 291 -3.77 -14.46 13.40
C LYS A 291 -2.79 -14.21 12.26
N LEU A 292 -1.62 -13.67 12.60
CA LEU A 292 -0.52 -13.55 11.66
C LEU A 292 0.07 -14.92 11.38
N LEU A 293 0.07 -15.30 10.10
CA LEU A 293 0.59 -16.59 9.64
C LEU A 293 2.00 -16.46 9.06
N LYS A 294 2.30 -15.33 8.41
CA LYS A 294 3.50 -15.17 7.60
C LYS A 294 3.87 -13.70 7.42
N PHE A 295 5.16 -13.40 7.38
CA PHE A 295 5.73 -12.12 6.96
C PHE A 295 6.98 -12.36 6.11
N GLU A 296 7.09 -11.73 4.95
CA GLU A 296 8.26 -11.87 4.05
C GLU A 296 8.56 -10.57 3.28
N LYS A 297 9.82 -10.39 2.90
CA LYS A 297 10.23 -9.37 1.93
C LYS A 297 10.17 -9.91 0.51
N PHE A 298 9.94 -9.05 -0.47
CA PHE A 298 9.97 -9.39 -1.90
C PHE A 298 10.50 -8.20 -2.74
N GLY A 299 10.61 -8.40 -4.06
CA GLY A 299 10.97 -7.31 -4.99
C GLY A 299 12.46 -7.04 -5.12
N GLU A 300 13.32 -7.84 -4.49
CA GLU A 300 14.77 -7.73 -4.64
C GLU A 300 15.21 -8.12 -6.06
N GLY A 301 16.05 -7.27 -6.66
CA GLY A 301 16.69 -7.52 -7.95
C GLY A 301 15.75 -7.42 -9.15
N ILE A 302 14.54 -6.87 -8.98
CA ILE A 302 13.62 -6.66 -10.11
C ILE A 302 14.08 -5.45 -10.91
N LEU A 303 14.27 -5.66 -12.22
CA LEU A 303 14.85 -4.67 -13.11
C LEU A 303 13.80 -4.10 -14.06
N ALA A 304 13.94 -2.81 -14.38
CA ALA A 304 13.19 -2.14 -15.42
C ALA A 304 13.40 -2.83 -16.78
N GLU A 305 12.44 -2.68 -17.68
CA GLU A 305 12.56 -3.10 -19.09
C GLU A 305 13.02 -1.93 -19.98
N GLY A 306 13.46 -2.25 -21.21
CA GLY A 306 13.93 -1.27 -22.19
C GLY A 306 15.42 -0.92 -22.05
N ASP A 307 16.18 -1.03 -23.14
CA ASP A 307 17.64 -0.85 -23.10
C ASP A 307 18.05 0.60 -22.83
N GLU A 308 17.27 1.56 -23.32
CA GLU A 308 17.51 2.99 -23.13
C GLU A 308 17.19 3.41 -21.69
N GLU A 309 16.00 3.04 -21.22
CA GLU A 309 15.50 3.31 -19.88
C GLU A 309 16.43 2.72 -18.82
N ARG A 310 16.85 1.46 -19.01
CA ARG A 310 17.82 0.80 -18.12
C ARG A 310 19.14 1.56 -18.04
N ARG A 311 19.68 2.02 -19.16
CA ARG A 311 20.93 2.77 -19.19
C ARG A 311 20.79 4.08 -18.42
N GLN A 312 19.72 4.83 -18.69
CA GLN A 312 19.47 6.11 -18.03
C GLN A 312 19.24 5.96 -16.53
N ILE A 313 18.58 4.89 -16.06
CA ILE A 313 18.44 4.62 -14.63
C ILE A 313 19.83 4.40 -13.99
N VAL A 314 20.70 3.59 -14.60
CA VAL A 314 22.06 3.38 -14.08
C VAL A 314 22.86 4.69 -14.04
N GLU A 315 22.73 5.54 -15.07
CA GLU A 315 23.35 6.87 -15.12
C GLU A 315 22.90 7.81 -13.98
N LEU A 316 21.74 7.57 -13.36
CA LEU A 316 21.29 8.32 -12.18
C LEU A 316 22.06 7.99 -10.90
N GLY A 317 22.85 6.92 -10.90
CA GLY A 317 23.71 6.48 -9.78
C GLY A 317 23.31 5.17 -9.11
N PHE A 318 22.38 4.42 -9.70
CA PHE A 318 22.00 3.07 -9.25
C PHE A 318 22.99 2.02 -9.75
N GLU A 319 23.21 0.95 -8.99
CA GLU A 319 24.11 -0.15 -9.42
C GLU A 319 23.49 -1.03 -10.50
N LYS A 320 22.16 -1.14 -10.48
CA LYS A 320 21.36 -1.85 -11.49
C LYS A 320 20.11 -1.02 -11.81
N PRO A 321 19.48 -1.23 -12.96
CA PRO A 321 18.26 -0.52 -13.33
C PRO A 321 17.06 -1.11 -12.59
N TRP A 322 16.99 -0.96 -11.27
CA TRP A 322 15.90 -1.49 -10.46
C TRP A 322 14.57 -0.80 -10.76
N VAL A 323 13.48 -1.50 -10.50
CA VAL A 323 12.13 -0.94 -10.65
C VAL A 323 11.77 0.05 -9.54
N THR A 324 12.45 0.02 -8.40
CA THR A 324 12.27 0.95 -7.26
C THR A 324 13.47 0.79 -6.31
N ASP A 325 13.73 1.78 -5.47
CA ASP A 325 14.73 1.72 -4.39
C ASP A 325 14.26 0.95 -3.14
N HIS A 326 12.97 0.58 -3.07
CA HIS A 326 12.38 -0.22 -1.98
C HIS A 326 12.27 -1.72 -2.30
N LEU A 327 12.41 -2.54 -1.27
CA LEU A 327 11.88 -3.90 -1.23
C LEU A 327 10.44 -3.86 -0.72
N GLY A 328 9.58 -4.68 -1.28
CA GLY A 328 8.20 -4.84 -0.78
C GLY A 328 8.16 -5.76 0.43
N VAL A 329 7.10 -5.66 1.22
CA VAL A 329 6.79 -6.63 2.29
C VAL A 329 5.40 -7.20 2.14
N MET A 330 5.22 -8.45 2.57
CA MET A 330 3.96 -9.16 2.53
C MET A 330 3.66 -9.75 3.91
N ALA A 331 2.41 -9.66 4.34
CA ALA A 331 1.89 -10.37 5.50
C ALA A 331 0.68 -11.23 5.12
N VAL A 332 0.64 -12.48 5.58
CA VAL A 332 -0.58 -13.31 5.50
C VAL A 332 -1.24 -13.34 6.86
N VAL A 333 -2.51 -12.94 6.92
CA VAL A 333 -3.33 -13.00 8.13
C VAL A 333 -4.55 -13.89 7.90
N GLU A 334 -4.83 -14.75 8.87
CA GLU A 334 -6.09 -15.48 8.99
C GLU A 334 -7.07 -14.65 9.83
N VAL A 335 -8.30 -14.48 9.34
CA VAL A 335 -9.35 -13.81 10.10
C VAL A 335 -9.95 -14.81 11.08
N LEU A 336 -9.86 -14.50 12.37
CA LEU A 336 -10.35 -15.39 13.41
C LEU A 336 -11.84 -15.17 13.66
N PRO A 337 -12.58 -16.25 13.97
CA PRO A 337 -13.96 -16.14 14.42
C PRO A 337 -14.11 -15.26 15.65
N SER A 338 -15.27 -14.62 15.79
CA SER A 338 -15.62 -13.92 17.03
C SER A 338 -15.70 -14.94 18.19
N THR A 339 -14.78 -14.88 19.16
CA THR A 339 -14.91 -15.68 20.38
C THR A 339 -16.14 -15.20 21.16
N LYS A 340 -17.21 -16.01 21.16
CA LYS A 340 -18.35 -15.80 22.07
C LYS A 340 -17.84 -15.91 23.51
N GLY A 341 -17.76 -14.79 24.25
CA GLY A 341 -17.64 -14.86 25.71
C GLY A 341 -16.77 -13.86 26.47
N GLN A 342 -16.38 -12.71 25.91
CA GLN A 342 -15.82 -11.62 26.72
C GLN A 342 -16.54 -10.30 26.38
N LEU A 343 -17.63 -10.05 27.11
CA LEU A 343 -18.19 -8.73 27.38
C LEU A 343 -17.79 -8.34 28.80
#